data_AF-A0A916SAH7-F1
#
_entry.id   AF-A0A916SAH7-F1
#
_cell.length_a   1.000
_cell.length_b   1.000
_cell.length_c   1.000
_cell.angle_alpha   90.00
_cell.angle_beta   90.00
_cell.angle_gamma   90.00
#
_symmetry.space_group_name_H-M   'P 1'
#
loop_
_entity.id
_entity.type
_entity.pdbx_description
1 polymer ?
#
loop_
_entity_poly.entity_id
_entity_poly.type
_entity_poly.pdbx_seq_one_letter_code
_entity_poly.pdbx_strand_id
1 'polypeptide(L)' 'MNVIAFVVSLGLFVGGILIMGYSFDFEGFQLPSFFAGLLITSAGVALPIHVLKRIDG' A
#
# COMPACT_ATOMS: atom_id res chain seq x y z
N MET A 1 -14.95 -10.40 -0.05
CA MET A 1 -14.33 -9.07 0.00
C MET A 1 -15.40 -8.03 0.19
N ASN A 2 -15.61 -7.67 1.44
CA ASN A 2 -16.38 -6.50 1.84
C ASN A 2 -15.91 -5.26 1.06
N VAL A 3 -16.83 -4.38 0.65
CA VAL A 3 -16.53 -3.11 -0.04
C VAL A 3 -15.53 -2.26 0.75
N ILE A 4 -15.64 -2.26 2.09
CA ILE A 4 -14.70 -1.54 2.96
C ILE A 4 -13.27 -2.05 2.76
N ALA A 5 -13.11 -3.36 2.70
CA ALA A 5 -11.84 -4.02 2.53
C ALA A 5 -11.19 -3.71 1.16
N PHE A 6 -12.02 -3.63 0.11
CA PHE A 6 -11.59 -3.18 -1.21
C PHE A 6 -11.12 -1.73 -1.19
N VAL A 7 -11.89 -0.82 -0.60
CA VAL A 7 -11.54 0.62 -0.52
C VAL A 7 -10.25 0.84 0.25
N VAL A 8 -10.05 0.15 1.37
CA VAL A 8 -8.79 0.23 2.15
C VAL A 8 -7.60 -0.29 1.34
N SER A 9 -7.77 -1.42 0.64
CA SER A 9 -6.72 -2.00 -0.20
C SER A 9 -6.34 -1.07 -1.36
N LEU A 10 -7.34 -0.47 -2.01
CA LEU A 10 -7.14 0.51 -3.08
C LEU A 10 -6.45 1.77 -2.55
N GLY A 11 -6.85 2.27 -1.38
CA GLY A 11 -6.22 3.41 -0.72
C GLY A 11 -4.74 3.16 -0.39
N LEU A 12 -4.41 1.98 0.14
CA LEU A 12 -3.02 1.59 0.38
C LEU A 12 -2.23 1.47 -0.92
N PHE A 13 -2.81 0.87 -1.96
CA PHE A 13 -2.15 0.73 -3.26
C PHE A 13 -1.81 2.09 -3.87
N VAL A 14 -2.79 2.98 -3.99
CA VAL A 14 -2.60 4.34 -4.53
C VAL A 14 -1.68 5.17 -3.64
N GLY A 15 -1.87 5.09 -2.32
CA GLY A 15 -1.03 5.80 -1.35
C GLY A 15 0.44 5.37 -1.43
N GLY A 16 0.72 4.08 -1.57
CA GLY A 16 2.08 3.56 -1.74
C GLY A 16 2.75 4.06 -3.02
N ILE A 17 2.01 4.11 -4.14
CA ILE A 17 2.50 4.67 -5.40
C ILE A 17 2.84 6.15 -5.26
N LEU A 18 1.99 6.93 -4.57
CA LEU A 18 2.25 8.35 -4.33
C LEU A 18 3.51 8.54 -3.47
N ILE A 19 3.66 7.77 -2.39
CA ILE A 19 4.84 7.83 -1.51
C ILE A 19 6.13 7.51 -2.30
N MET A 20 6.08 6.51 -3.18
CA MET A 20 7.19 6.21 -4.09
C MET A 20 7.46 7.35 -5.09
N GLY A 21 6.43 7.99 -5.63
CA GLY A 21 6.59 9.11 -6.56
C GLY A 21 7.26 10.32 -5.89
N TYR A 22 6.82 10.65 -4.67
CA TYR A 22 7.37 11.75 -3.87
C TYR A 22 8.68 11.37 -3.14
N SER A 23 9.18 10.13 -3.25
CA SER A 23 10.36 9.71 -2.50
C SER A 23 11.59 10.58 -2.80
N PHE A 24 11.69 11.08 -4.03
CA PHE A 24 12.82 11.90 -4.48
C PHE A 24 12.77 13.34 -3.94
N ASP A 25 11.62 13.79 -3.45
CA ASP A 25 11.46 15.11 -2.85
C ASP A 25 11.86 15.14 -1.36
N PHE A 26 12.09 13.96 -0.75
CA PHE A 26 12.58 13.85 0.63
C PHE A 26 14.11 13.75 0.67
N GLU A 27 14.78 14.90 0.74
CA GLU A 27 16.24 14.95 0.91
C GLU A 27 16.71 14.12 2.12
N GLY A 28 17.68 13.23 1.89
CA GLY A 28 18.25 12.35 2.92
C GLY A 28 17.39 11.12 3.26
N PHE A 29 16.15 11.05 2.77
CA PHE A 29 15.23 9.93 3.03
C PHE A 29 14.69 9.28 1.76
N GLN A 30 15.33 9.49 0.60
CA GLN A 30 14.83 8.99 -0.67
C GLN A 30 14.69 7.47 -0.69
N LEU A 31 15.70 6.76 -0.21
CA LEU A 31 15.72 5.30 -0.21
C LEU A 31 14.70 4.74 0.80
N PRO A 32 14.67 5.16 2.08
CA PRO A 32 13.64 4.73 3.03
C PRO A 32 12.20 5.01 2.57
N SER A 33 11.93 6.20 2.03
CA SER A 33 10.59 6.59 1.58
C SER A 33 10.14 5.79 0.36
N PHE A 34 11.04 5.55 -0.60
CA PHE A 34 10.76 4.68 -1.75
C PHE A 34 10.41 3.25 -1.31
N PHE A 35 11.22 2.65 -0.42
CA PHE A 35 10.95 1.32 0.09
C PHE A 35 9.67 1.25 0.93
N ALA A 36 9.35 2.29 1.71
CA ALA A 36 8.09 2.36 2.43
C ALA A 36 6.89 2.37 1.47
N GLY A 37 6.94 3.19 0.41
CA GLY A 37 5.90 3.19 -0.63
C GLY A 37 5.77 1.85 -1.35
N LEU A 38 6.90 1.17 -1.62
CA LEU A 38 6.90 -0.17 -2.22
C LEU A 38 6.25 -1.21 -1.32
N LEU A 39 6.55 -1.21 -0.02
CA LEU A 39 5.94 -2.11 0.95
C LEU A 39 4.45 -1.84 1.12
N ILE A 40 4.05 -0.57 1.18
CA ILE A 40 2.64 -0.15 1.28
C ILE A 40 1.86 -0.58 0.03
N THR A 41 2.42 -0.36 -1.16
CA THR A 41 1.82 -0.79 -2.43
C THR A 41 1.64 -2.31 -2.47
N SER A 42 2.68 -3.06 -2.07
CA SER A 42 2.65 -4.53 -2.01
C SER A 42 1.60 -5.02 -1.01
N ALA A 43 1.49 -4.37 0.15
CA ALA A 43 0.47 -4.68 1.15
C ALA A 43 -0.95 -4.42 0.63
N GLY A 44 -1.17 -3.32 -0.11
CA GLY A 44 -2.45 -3.02 -0.76
C GLY A 44 -2.92 -4.11 -1.72
N VAL A 45 -2.00 -4.80 -2.39
CA VAL A 45 -2.32 -5.96 -3.25
C VAL A 45 -2.47 -7.25 -2.45
N ALA A 46 -1.62 -7.46 -1.42
CA ALA A 46 -1.58 -8.71 -0.68
C ALA A 46 -2.72 -8.87 0.34
N LEU A 47 -3.14 -7.78 1.00
CA LEU A 47 -4.24 -7.74 1.98
C LEU A 47 -5.54 -8.38 1.51
N PRO A 48 -6.09 -8.01 0.33
CA PRO A 48 -7.34 -8.59 -0.15
C PRO A 48 -7.25 -10.09 -0.44
N ILE A 49 -6.08 -10.54 -0.90
CA ILE A 49 -5.84 -11.93 -1.32
C ILE A 49 -5.63 -12.86 -0.10
N HIS A 50 -4.80 -12.45 0.86
CA HIS A 50 -4.31 -13.33 1.92
C HIS A 50 -4.98 -13.11 3.28
N VAL A 51 -5.36 -11.87 3.59
CA VAL A 51 -5.87 -11.51 4.92
C VAL A 51 -7.39 -11.43 4.92
N LEU A 52 -7.96 -10.68 3.99
CA LEU A 52 -9.41 -10.41 3.98
C LEU A 52 -10.25 -11.60 3.53
N LYS A 53 -9.67 -12.51 2.71
CA LYS A 53 -10.32 -13.79 2.37
C LYS A 53 -10.57 -14.69 3.60
N ARG A 54 -9.83 -14.49 4.70
CA ARG A 54 -9.97 -15.26 5.95
C ARG A 54 -10.86 -14.61 7.01
N ILE A 55 -11.15 -13.31 6.88
CA ILE A 55 -11.96 -12.55 7.85
C ILE A 55 -13.44 -12.50 7.41
N ASP A 56 -13.69 -12.53 6.10
CA ASP A 56 -15.04 -12.56 5.52
C ASP A 56 -15.68 -13.97 5.47
N GLY A 57 -14.99 -15.01 5.95
CA GLY A 57 -15.47 -16.42 5.95
C GLY A 57 -15.78 -16.91 7.35
#